data_AF-A0A1B2J7G6-F1
#
_entry.id   AF-A0A1B2J7G6-F1
#
_cell.length_a   1.000
_cell.length_b   1.000
_cell.length_c   1.000
_cell.angle_alpha   90.00
_cell.angle_beta   90.00
_cell.angle_gamma   90.00
#
_symmetry.space_group_name_H-M   'P 1'
#
loop_
_entity.id
_entity.type
_entity.pdbx_description
1 polymer ?
#
loop_
_entity_poly.entity_id
_entity_poly.type
_entity_poly.pdbx_seq_one_letter_code
_entity_poly.pdbx_strand_id
1 'polypeptide(L)'
;MLDVPMRKSSNFLPRFSQPAPGFVCKLTPYTPFPTTEGPSMLHSRNIAKVLQQGFKPSQLTDELPLAVALITRDGELLSTAMEKSIISNSQLEGDSSFSKSTLSKNDLKIYALVAIREFHSYRKTQEESGSKVENWHATTIGERRVLLYSIENTDLLLLSVTRVSYPGDIALIRSQILSETLAAGLQGFKLTAQ
;
A
#
# COMPACT_ATOMS: atom_id res chain seq x y z
N MET A 1 58.66 -21.50 -2.87
CA MET A 1 58.99 -21.58 -4.31
C MET A 1 58.05 -22.60 -4.93
N LEU A 2 57.51 -22.28 -6.10
CA LEU A 2 56.33 -22.90 -6.74
C LEU A 2 56.42 -24.42 -6.90
N ASP A 3 55.33 -25.10 -6.53
CA ASP A 3 55.02 -26.47 -6.94
C ASP A 3 53.75 -26.45 -7.80
N VAL A 4 53.90 -26.87 -9.06
CA VAL A 4 52.82 -27.30 -9.94
C VAL A 4 53.27 -28.60 -10.57
N PRO A 5 52.44 -29.65 -10.52
CA PRO A 5 52.12 -30.28 -11.80
C PRO A 5 50.64 -30.66 -11.96
N MET A 6 50.13 -30.33 -13.14
CA MET A 6 49.00 -30.99 -13.80
C MET A 6 49.17 -32.51 -13.86
N ARG A 7 48.07 -33.24 -13.64
CA ARG A 7 47.66 -34.56 -14.19
C ARG A 7 46.36 -34.95 -13.44
N LYS A 8 45.35 -35.64 -13.97
CA LYS A 8 45.07 -36.30 -15.25
C LYS A 8 43.55 -36.57 -15.27
N SER A 9 42.97 -36.45 -16.45
CA SER A 9 41.66 -36.93 -16.85
C SER A 9 41.42 -38.41 -16.53
N SER A 10 40.25 -38.73 -15.96
CA SER A 10 39.61 -40.05 -16.09
C SER A 10 38.09 -39.90 -16.14
N ASN A 11 37.55 -40.29 -17.30
CA ASN A 11 36.14 -40.46 -17.59
C ASN A 11 35.48 -41.40 -16.58
N PHE A 12 34.39 -40.97 -15.96
CA PHE A 12 33.41 -41.87 -15.36
C PHE A 12 32.01 -41.38 -15.72
N LEU A 13 31.48 -41.95 -16.80
CA LEU A 13 30.05 -41.91 -17.13
C LEU A 13 29.33 -42.84 -16.15
N PRO A 14 28.32 -42.38 -15.38
CA PRO A 14 27.41 -43.32 -14.76
C PRO A 14 26.48 -43.90 -15.84
N ARG A 15 26.52 -45.23 -15.95
CA ARG A 15 25.67 -46.06 -16.79
C ARG A 15 24.19 -45.74 -16.60
N PHE A 16 23.49 -45.57 -17.71
CA PHE A 16 22.04 -45.71 -17.82
C PHE A 16 21.62 -47.08 -17.29
N SER A 17 20.88 -47.10 -16.17
CA SER A 17 20.08 -48.26 -15.79
C SER A 17 18.74 -48.16 -16.51
N GLN A 18 18.41 -49.20 -17.28
CA GLN A 18 17.10 -49.38 -17.90
C GLN A 18 16.01 -49.48 -16.82
N PRO A 19 14.76 -49.03 -17.11
CA PRO A 19 13.69 -48.99 -16.13
C PRO A 19 13.07 -50.36 -15.88
N ALA A 20 12.69 -50.62 -14.63
CA ALA A 20 11.87 -51.76 -14.23
C ALA A 20 10.47 -51.68 -14.89
N PRO A 21 9.87 -52.82 -15.29
CA PRO A 21 8.55 -52.83 -15.89
C PRO A 21 7.47 -52.67 -14.81
N GLY A 22 6.54 -51.73 -15.03
CA GLY A 22 5.27 -51.70 -14.30
C GLY A 22 5.09 -50.52 -13.36
N PHE A 23 4.97 -49.31 -13.90
CA PHE A 23 4.09 -48.30 -13.31
C PHE A 23 3.36 -47.60 -14.45
N VAL A 24 2.08 -47.95 -14.59
CA VAL A 24 1.13 -47.18 -15.40
C VAL A 24 0.92 -45.86 -14.67
N CYS A 25 1.62 -44.81 -15.10
CA CYS A 25 1.26 -43.44 -14.73
C CYS A 25 -0.12 -43.15 -15.32
N LYS A 26 -1.17 -43.37 -14.51
CA LYS A 26 -2.47 -42.78 -14.78
C LYS A 26 -2.27 -41.27 -14.77
N LEU A 27 -2.37 -40.64 -15.94
CA LEU A 27 -2.55 -39.20 -16.07
C LEU A 27 -3.77 -38.81 -15.21
N THR A 28 -3.54 -38.23 -14.05
CA THR A 28 -4.57 -37.52 -13.32
C THR A 28 -5.07 -36.39 -14.24
N PRO A 29 -6.39 -36.23 -14.44
CA PRO A 29 -6.91 -35.15 -15.25
C PRO A 29 -6.42 -33.81 -14.67
N TYR A 30 -6.06 -32.88 -15.56
CA TYR A 30 -5.77 -31.49 -15.23
C TYR A 30 -6.92 -30.95 -14.37
N THR A 31 -6.70 -30.81 -13.07
CA THR A 31 -7.50 -29.90 -12.26
C THR A 31 -7.13 -28.49 -12.70
N PRO A 32 -8.07 -27.71 -13.26
CA PRO A 32 -7.81 -26.29 -13.48
C PRO A 32 -7.45 -25.67 -12.13
N PHE A 33 -6.43 -24.81 -12.13
CA PHE A 33 -6.11 -23.96 -10.98
C PHE A 33 -7.40 -23.31 -10.48
N PRO A 34 -7.67 -23.28 -9.16
CA PRO A 34 -8.80 -22.51 -8.68
C PRO A 34 -8.58 -21.07 -9.16
N THR A 35 -9.52 -20.57 -9.96
CA THR A 35 -9.65 -19.13 -10.21
C THR A 35 -9.83 -18.51 -8.84
N THR A 36 -8.78 -17.90 -8.31
CA THR A 36 -8.82 -17.18 -7.05
C THR A 36 -9.79 -16.02 -7.22
N GLU A 37 -11.06 -16.25 -6.91
CA GLU A 37 -12.02 -15.19 -6.68
C GLU A 37 -11.44 -14.34 -5.54
N GLY A 38 -11.06 -13.10 -5.85
CA GLY A 38 -10.62 -12.14 -4.85
C GLY A 38 -11.70 -11.98 -3.78
N PRO A 39 -11.33 -11.51 -2.56
CA PRO A 39 -12.31 -11.33 -1.50
C PRO A 39 -13.43 -10.39 -1.96
N SER A 40 -14.68 -10.87 -1.95
CA SER A 40 -15.87 -10.10 -2.34
C SER A 40 -16.27 -9.05 -1.29
N MET A 41 -15.72 -9.13 -0.08
CA MET A 41 -16.05 -8.25 1.05
C MET A 41 -14.79 -7.73 1.75
N LEU A 42 -14.76 -6.43 2.03
CA LEU A 42 -13.68 -5.79 2.80
C LEU A 42 -13.77 -6.17 4.27
N HIS A 43 -12.77 -6.91 4.77
CA HIS A 43 -12.62 -7.13 6.21
C HIS A 43 -12.02 -5.90 6.90
N SER A 44 -12.89 -4.96 7.29
CA SER A 44 -12.54 -3.66 7.88
C SER A 44 -11.52 -3.74 9.03
N ARG A 45 -11.59 -4.77 9.89
CA ARG A 45 -10.65 -4.99 11.01
C ARG A 45 -9.22 -5.29 10.55
N ASN A 46 -9.06 -6.01 9.45
CA ASN A 46 -7.72 -6.35 8.92
C ASN A 46 -7.12 -5.14 8.22
N ILE A 47 -7.93 -4.39 7.48
CA ILE A 47 -7.51 -3.14 6.82
C ILE A 47 -7.05 -2.11 7.85
N ALA A 48 -7.79 -1.91 8.93
CA ALA A 48 -7.40 -0.98 9.99
C ALA A 48 -6.03 -1.34 10.60
N LYS A 49 -5.73 -2.63 10.79
CA LYS A 49 -4.41 -3.09 11.25
C LYS A 49 -3.30 -2.81 10.24
N VAL A 50 -3.57 -2.95 8.94
CA VAL A 50 -2.61 -2.60 7.88
C VAL A 50 -2.37 -1.09 7.87
N LEU A 51 -3.42 -0.27 7.92
CA LEU A 51 -3.28 1.19 7.98
C LEU A 51 -2.50 1.66 9.22
N GLN A 52 -2.65 0.98 10.36
CA GLN A 52 -1.84 1.25 11.55
C GLN A 52 -0.34 1.01 11.34
N GLN A 53 0.07 0.19 10.37
CA GLN A 53 1.48 0.00 10.04
C GLN A 53 2.13 1.27 9.48
N GLY A 54 1.34 2.21 8.93
CA GLY A 54 1.84 3.52 8.48
C GLY A 54 2.42 4.39 9.60
N PHE A 55 2.02 4.12 10.85
CA PHE A 55 2.48 4.80 12.05
C PHE A 55 3.68 4.11 12.70
N LYS A 56 4.25 3.06 12.08
CA LYS A 56 5.47 2.46 12.61
C LYS A 56 6.58 3.53 12.65
N PRO A 57 7.25 3.71 13.80
CA PRO A 57 8.39 4.62 13.90
C PRO A 57 9.45 4.20 12.90
N SER A 58 10.07 5.17 12.23
CA SER A 58 11.24 4.93 11.39
C SER A 58 12.45 5.58 12.02
N GLN A 59 13.61 4.97 11.87
CA GLN A 59 14.89 5.61 12.24
C GLN A 59 15.21 6.87 11.42
N LEU A 60 14.44 7.13 10.35
CA LEU A 60 14.63 8.25 9.41
C LEU A 60 13.92 9.54 9.84
N THR A 61 12.91 9.45 10.71
CA THR A 61 12.18 10.61 11.22
C THR A 61 11.43 10.23 12.49
N ASP A 62 11.51 11.11 13.49
CA ASP A 62 10.77 11.01 14.75
C ASP A 62 9.31 11.48 14.60
N GLU A 63 8.97 12.12 13.48
CA GLU A 63 7.59 12.50 13.18
C GLU A 63 6.80 11.29 12.68
N LEU A 64 5.50 11.28 12.98
CA LEU A 64 4.55 10.30 12.46
C LEU A 64 3.54 10.98 11.53
N PRO A 65 2.98 10.24 10.55
CA PRO A 65 1.80 10.74 9.84
C PRO A 65 0.68 11.02 10.83
N LEU A 66 -0.17 12.01 10.51
CA LEU A 66 -1.31 12.37 11.35
C LEU A 66 -2.48 11.41 11.13
N ALA A 67 -2.67 10.98 9.88
CA ALA A 67 -3.68 10.02 9.50
C ALA A 67 -3.29 9.25 8.24
N VAL A 68 -3.77 8.02 8.16
CA VAL A 68 -3.74 7.19 6.96
C VAL A 68 -5.14 6.60 6.77
N ALA A 69 -5.71 6.75 5.59
CA ALA A 69 -7.06 6.28 5.29
C ALA A 69 -7.12 5.55 3.95
N LEU A 70 -8.00 4.56 3.89
CA LEU A 70 -8.42 3.92 2.65
C LEU A 70 -9.70 4.60 2.18
N ILE A 71 -9.69 5.13 0.95
CA ILE A 71 -10.82 5.87 0.38
C ILE A 71 -11.22 5.34 -1.00
N THR A 72 -12.45 5.61 -1.41
CA THR A 72 -12.92 5.36 -2.78
C THR A 72 -12.46 6.47 -3.72
N ARG A 73 -12.61 6.28 -5.05
CA ARG A 73 -12.33 7.32 -6.05
C ARG A 73 -13.25 8.55 -5.97
N ASP A 74 -14.35 8.45 -5.23
CA ASP A 74 -15.28 9.54 -4.96
C ASP A 74 -15.00 10.26 -3.62
N GLY A 75 -14.05 9.75 -2.83
CA GLY A 75 -13.62 10.35 -1.56
C GLY A 75 -14.36 9.86 -0.34
N GLU A 76 -15.09 8.76 -0.46
CA GLU A 76 -15.69 8.10 0.70
C GLU A 76 -14.60 7.40 1.53
N LEU A 77 -14.59 7.64 2.84
CA LEU A 77 -13.68 6.98 3.79
C LEU A 77 -14.18 5.57 4.12
N LEU A 78 -13.44 4.54 3.71
CA LEU A 78 -13.75 3.14 4.02
C LEU A 78 -13.14 2.70 5.34
N SER A 79 -11.90 3.11 5.61
CA SER A 79 -11.18 2.78 6.84
C SER A 79 -10.14 3.85 7.15
N THR A 80 -9.91 4.13 8.43
CA THR A 80 -9.02 5.20 8.88
C THR A 80 -8.18 4.74 10.06
N ALA A 81 -6.90 5.07 10.06
CA ALA A 81 -6.04 5.06 11.22
C ALA A 81 -5.53 6.49 11.46
N MET A 82 -5.53 6.93 12.72
CA MET A 82 -5.15 8.29 13.11
C MET A 82 -4.16 8.22 14.27
N GLU A 83 -3.29 9.22 14.36
CA GLU A 83 -2.31 9.32 15.43
C GLU A 83 -3.01 9.38 16.80
N LYS A 84 -2.58 8.55 17.76
CA LYS A 84 -3.25 8.42 19.07
C LYS A 84 -3.29 9.73 19.87
N SER A 85 -2.29 10.60 19.68
CA SER A 85 -2.21 11.92 20.31
C SER A 85 -3.36 12.85 19.90
N ILE A 86 -4.04 12.53 18.80
CA ILE A 86 -5.17 13.29 18.24
C ILE A 86 -6.52 12.77 18.78
N ILE A 87 -6.56 11.52 19.28
CA ILE A 87 -7.73 10.92 19.93
C ILE A 87 -7.75 11.34 21.41
N SER A 88 -7.79 12.64 21.67
CA SER A 88 -8.04 13.15 23.02
C SER A 88 -9.56 13.12 23.25
N ASN A 89 -10.00 12.18 24.10
CA ASN A 89 -11.34 12.22 24.68
C ASN A 89 -11.55 13.59 25.34
N SER A 90 -12.67 14.22 25.01
CA SER A 90 -13.19 15.40 25.69
C SER A 90 -13.43 15.10 27.18
N GLN A 91 -12.44 15.36 28.02
CA GLN A 91 -12.59 15.72 29.44
C GLN A 91 -11.20 15.91 30.05
N LEU A 92 -10.76 17.16 30.15
CA LEU A 92 -10.00 17.66 31.30
C LEU A 92 -10.03 19.17 31.23
N GLU A 93 -10.57 19.76 32.30
CA GLU A 93 -10.73 21.19 32.49
C GLU A 93 -9.38 21.90 32.50
N GLY A 94 -9.40 23.14 31.98
CA GLY A 94 -8.48 24.19 32.40
C GLY A 94 -7.01 23.93 32.15
N ASP A 95 -6.54 24.13 30.92
CA ASP A 95 -5.28 24.84 30.73
C ASP A 95 -5.17 25.41 29.31
N SER A 96 -4.92 26.72 29.28
CA SER A 96 -4.69 27.52 28.09
C SER A 96 -3.37 27.11 27.41
N SER A 97 -3.44 26.22 26.42
CA SER A 97 -2.47 26.18 25.33
C SER A 97 -3.17 25.84 24.01
N PHE A 98 -3.41 26.87 23.21
CA PHE A 98 -3.97 26.75 21.88
C PHE A 98 -2.85 26.31 20.92
N SER A 99 -2.40 25.05 20.91
CA SER A 99 -1.39 24.60 19.92
C SER A 99 -1.13 23.08 19.80
N LYS A 100 -2.17 22.24 19.74
CA LYS A 100 -2.08 20.97 19.00
C LYS A 100 -3.31 20.85 18.12
N SER A 101 -3.16 21.18 16.84
CA SER A 101 -4.21 21.05 15.83
C SER A 101 -4.65 19.59 15.72
N THR A 102 -5.68 19.22 16.48
CA THR A 102 -6.32 17.92 16.45
C THR A 102 -6.98 17.73 15.10
N LEU A 103 -6.51 16.77 14.32
CA LEU A 103 -7.12 16.35 13.07
C LEU A 103 -8.39 15.54 13.37
N SER A 104 -9.56 15.99 12.92
CA SER A 104 -10.82 15.26 13.11
C SER A 104 -11.13 14.34 11.92
N LYS A 105 -12.08 13.40 12.11
CA LYS A 105 -12.61 12.60 10.98
C LYS A 105 -13.32 13.45 9.93
N ASN A 106 -13.91 14.58 10.32
CA ASN A 106 -14.55 15.49 9.36
C ASN A 106 -13.50 16.20 8.50
N ASP A 107 -12.37 16.59 9.10
CA ASP A 107 -11.24 17.15 8.36
C ASP A 107 -10.70 16.14 7.34
N LEU A 108 -10.63 14.85 7.71
CA LEU A 108 -10.24 13.80 6.77
C LEU A 108 -11.17 13.66 5.58
N LYS A 109 -12.49 13.80 5.78
CA LYS A 109 -13.46 13.80 4.68
C LYS A 109 -13.22 14.99 3.75
N ILE A 110 -13.01 16.17 4.33
CA ILE A 110 -12.72 17.39 3.56
C ILE A 110 -11.43 17.21 2.75
N TYR A 111 -10.36 16.71 3.39
CA TYR A 111 -9.08 16.47 2.73
C TYR A 111 -9.18 15.42 1.62
N ALA A 112 -9.95 14.35 1.83
CA ALA A 112 -10.19 13.34 0.81
C ALA A 112 -10.86 13.95 -0.44
N LEU A 113 -11.91 14.75 -0.25
CA LEU A 113 -12.64 15.39 -1.34
C LEU A 113 -11.78 16.40 -2.11
N VAL A 114 -11.03 17.25 -1.39
CA VAL A 114 -10.14 18.24 -2.02
C VAL A 114 -9.03 17.54 -2.80
N ALA A 115 -8.35 16.57 -2.17
CA ALA A 115 -7.25 15.87 -2.80
C ALA A 115 -7.69 15.07 -4.04
N ILE A 116 -8.88 14.45 -4.00
CA ILE A 116 -9.41 13.70 -5.15
C ILE A 116 -9.75 14.64 -6.31
N ARG A 117 -10.35 15.80 -6.02
CA ARG A 117 -10.62 16.79 -7.06
C ARG A 117 -9.34 17.24 -7.75
N GLU A 118 -8.29 17.50 -6.98
CA GLU A 118 -6.98 17.88 -7.53
C GLU A 118 -6.33 16.72 -8.28
N PHE A 119 -6.42 15.49 -7.78
CA PHE A 119 -5.91 14.31 -8.46
C PHE A 119 -6.58 14.07 -9.81
N HIS A 120 -7.91 14.20 -9.90
CA HIS A 120 -8.64 14.07 -11.15
C HIS A 120 -8.26 15.18 -12.14
N SER A 121 -8.11 16.41 -11.66
CA SER A 121 -7.63 17.52 -12.50
C SER A 121 -6.22 17.25 -13.02
N TYR A 122 -5.32 16.81 -12.15
CA TYR A 122 -3.95 16.44 -12.49
C TYR A 122 -3.92 15.33 -13.55
N ARG A 123 -4.67 14.24 -13.34
CA ARG A 123 -4.76 13.13 -14.29
C ARG A 123 -5.25 13.59 -15.65
N LYS A 124 -6.32 14.38 -15.69
CA LYS A 124 -6.87 14.94 -16.93
C LYS A 124 -5.81 15.77 -17.68
N THR A 125 -5.10 16.65 -16.99
CA THR A 125 -4.03 17.47 -17.61
C THR A 125 -2.86 16.62 -18.13
N GLN A 126 -2.47 15.58 -17.40
CA GLN A 126 -1.40 14.68 -17.85
C GLN A 126 -1.81 13.85 -19.06
N GLU A 127 -3.06 13.37 -19.08
CA GLU A 127 -3.63 12.63 -20.20
C GLU A 127 -3.75 13.51 -21.46
N GLU A 128 -4.21 14.76 -21.31
CA GLU A 128 -4.29 15.73 -22.41
C GLU A 128 -2.91 16.16 -22.95
N SER A 129 -1.88 16.21 -22.09
CA SER A 129 -0.52 16.54 -22.50
C SER A 129 0.28 15.36 -23.05
N GLY A 130 -0.27 14.14 -23.03
CA GLY A 130 0.44 12.91 -23.41
C GLY A 130 1.57 12.53 -22.43
N SER A 131 1.57 13.14 -21.24
CA SER A 131 2.57 12.90 -20.20
C SER A 131 2.26 11.61 -19.44
N LYS A 132 3.29 10.99 -18.87
CA LYS A 132 3.11 9.81 -18.02
C LYS A 132 2.27 10.18 -16.78
N VAL A 133 1.15 9.49 -16.61
CA VAL A 133 0.30 9.63 -15.43
C VAL A 133 0.92 8.87 -14.27
N GLU A 134 1.38 9.61 -13.27
CA GLU A 134 1.85 9.02 -12.01
C GLU A 134 0.66 8.44 -11.23
N ASN A 135 0.90 7.33 -10.54
CA ASN A 135 -0.07 6.63 -9.69
C ASN A 135 -0.24 7.27 -8.31
N TRP A 136 0.30 8.46 -8.11
CA TRP A 136 0.20 9.23 -6.86
C TRP A 136 0.09 10.72 -7.16
N HIS A 137 -0.39 11.47 -6.17
CA HIS A 137 -0.47 12.91 -6.21
C HIS A 137 -0.38 13.50 -4.80
N ALA A 138 0.34 14.60 -4.65
CA ALA A 138 0.49 15.30 -3.38
C ALA A 138 -0.04 16.72 -3.53
N THR A 139 -0.83 17.16 -2.55
CA THR A 139 -1.29 18.53 -2.40
C THR A 139 -1.03 19.05 -1.00
N THR A 140 -1.09 20.37 -0.82
CA THR A 140 -0.94 21.02 0.48
C THR A 140 -2.23 21.77 0.81
N ILE A 141 -2.83 21.45 1.95
CA ILE A 141 -4.06 22.07 2.45
C ILE A 141 -3.73 22.70 3.80
N GLY A 142 -3.58 24.02 3.82
CA GLY A 142 -3.10 24.75 5.01
C GLY A 142 -1.70 24.27 5.43
N GLU A 143 -1.54 23.87 6.70
CA GLU A 143 -0.28 23.35 7.26
C GLU A 143 -0.11 21.83 7.08
N ARG A 144 -0.95 21.20 6.24
CA ARG A 144 -0.97 19.76 6.03
C ARG A 144 -0.57 19.41 4.61
N ARG A 145 0.26 18.37 4.47
CA ARG A 145 0.47 17.70 3.19
C ARG A 145 -0.49 16.52 3.12
N VAL A 146 -1.19 16.41 1.99
CA VAL A 146 -2.12 15.33 1.70
C VAL A 146 -1.62 14.60 0.47
N LEU A 147 -1.32 13.32 0.63
CA LEU A 147 -0.86 12.44 -0.42
C LEU A 147 -1.96 11.44 -0.75
N LEU A 148 -2.26 11.29 -2.04
CA LEU A 148 -3.05 10.22 -2.60
C LEU A 148 -2.14 9.24 -3.34
N TYR A 149 -2.39 7.95 -3.15
CA TYR A 149 -1.73 6.88 -3.87
C TYR A 149 -2.78 5.89 -4.39
N SER A 150 -2.77 5.64 -5.70
CA SER A 150 -3.68 4.68 -6.34
C SER A 150 -3.21 3.26 -6.05
N ILE A 151 -4.10 2.44 -5.49
CA ILE A 151 -3.80 1.04 -5.22
C ILE A 151 -4.01 0.25 -6.51
N GLU A 152 -2.96 -0.44 -6.97
CA GLU A 152 -2.98 -1.17 -8.24
C GLU A 152 -4.10 -2.24 -8.27
N ASN A 153 -4.73 -2.37 -9.44
CA ASN A 153 -5.80 -3.34 -9.70
C ASN A 153 -7.05 -3.18 -8.79
N THR A 154 -7.26 -1.98 -8.22
CA THR A 154 -8.44 -1.66 -7.40
C THR A 154 -9.04 -0.29 -7.76
N ASP A 155 -10.26 -0.06 -7.29
CA ASP A 155 -10.92 1.26 -7.35
C ASP A 155 -10.68 2.08 -6.08
N LEU A 156 -9.61 1.79 -5.35
CA LEU A 156 -9.32 2.37 -4.04
C LEU A 156 -8.05 3.22 -4.08
N LEU A 157 -8.04 4.23 -3.23
CA LEU A 157 -6.93 5.15 -3.03
C LEU A 157 -6.50 5.10 -1.56
N LEU A 158 -5.20 5.20 -1.34
CA LEU A 158 -4.61 5.42 -0.03
C LEU A 158 -4.41 6.92 0.16
N LEU A 159 -4.99 7.47 1.22
CA LEU A 159 -4.82 8.85 1.66
C LEU A 159 -3.84 8.88 2.84
N SER A 160 -2.79 9.67 2.74
CA SER A 160 -1.87 9.95 3.84
C SER A 160 -1.85 11.44 4.14
N VAL A 161 -2.04 11.80 5.42
CA VAL A 161 -2.07 13.19 5.88
C VAL A 161 -0.92 13.40 6.84
N THR A 162 -0.03 14.32 6.52
CA THR A 162 1.14 14.67 7.33
C THR A 162 1.20 16.16 7.59
N ARG A 163 2.09 16.59 8.49
CA ARG A 163 2.51 18.00 8.56
C ARG A 163 3.35 18.33 7.32
N VAL A 164 3.44 19.61 6.96
CA VAL A 164 4.35 20.05 5.88
C VAL A 164 5.82 19.85 6.27
N SER A 165 6.15 19.91 7.57
CA SER A 165 7.48 19.61 8.12
C SER A 165 7.91 18.16 7.91
N TYR A 166 6.95 17.25 7.78
CA TYR A 166 7.21 15.84 7.54
C TYR A 166 7.90 15.66 6.17
N PRO A 167 8.99 14.87 6.05
CA PRO A 167 9.66 14.69 4.77
C PRO A 167 8.74 14.04 3.71
N GLY A 168 8.56 14.72 2.57
CA GLY A 168 7.64 14.30 1.52
C GLY A 168 7.98 12.95 0.91
N ASP A 169 9.27 12.71 0.66
CA ASP A 169 9.76 11.45 0.10
C ASP A 169 9.50 10.27 1.04
N ILE A 170 9.62 10.48 2.35
CA ILE A 170 9.29 9.45 3.35
C ILE A 170 7.79 9.16 3.32
N ALA A 171 6.94 10.19 3.20
CA ALA A 171 5.50 10.01 3.11
C ALA A 171 5.11 9.21 1.86
N LEU A 172 5.76 9.49 0.74
CA LEU A 172 5.57 8.77 -0.53
C LEU A 172 6.00 7.31 -0.41
N ILE A 173 7.23 7.03 0.04
CA ILE A 173 7.76 5.67 0.19
C ILE A 173 6.88 4.84 1.14
N ARG A 174 6.46 5.40 2.28
CA ARG A 174 5.58 4.70 3.21
C ARG A 174 4.21 4.38 2.59
N SER A 175 3.66 5.33 1.83
CA SER A 175 2.37 5.15 1.18
C SER A 175 2.44 4.11 0.06
N GLN A 176 3.55 4.09 -0.69
CA GLN A 176 3.82 3.05 -1.67
C GLN A 176 3.87 1.66 -1.02
N ILE A 177 4.68 1.45 0.03
CA ILE A 177 4.78 0.16 0.73
C ILE A 177 3.42 -0.32 1.26
N LEU A 178 2.64 0.60 1.83
CA LEU A 178 1.29 0.29 2.30
C LEU A 178 0.35 -0.05 1.15
N SER A 179 0.43 0.67 0.03
CA SER A 179 -0.39 0.40 -1.16
C SER A 179 -0.09 -0.97 -1.75
N GLU A 180 1.18 -1.40 -1.79
CA GLU A 180 1.59 -2.72 -2.27
C GLU A 180 1.06 -3.83 -1.34
N THR A 181 1.16 -3.60 -0.02
CA THR A 181 0.61 -4.52 0.99
C THR A 181 -0.91 -4.65 0.86
N LEU A 182 -1.60 -3.54 0.62
CA LEU A 182 -3.04 -3.51 0.40
C LEU A 182 -3.42 -4.15 -0.92
N ALA A 183 -2.69 -3.90 -2.01
CA ALA A 183 -2.94 -4.50 -3.32
C ALA A 183 -2.83 -6.03 -3.26
N ALA A 184 -1.82 -6.56 -2.55
CA ALA A 184 -1.70 -8.00 -2.32
C ALA A 184 -2.87 -8.57 -1.51
N GLY A 185 -3.37 -7.82 -0.52
CA GLY A 185 -4.52 -8.22 0.31
C GLY A 185 -5.88 -8.03 -0.36
N LEU A 186 -5.97 -7.19 -1.39
CA LEU A 186 -7.20 -6.77 -2.07
C LEU A 186 -7.24 -7.21 -3.53
N GLN A 187 -6.40 -8.17 -3.93
CA GLN A 187 -6.30 -8.63 -5.31
C GLN A 187 -7.68 -9.03 -5.85
N GLY A 188 -8.17 -8.31 -6.87
CA GLY A 188 -9.48 -8.54 -7.49
C GLY A 188 -10.67 -7.82 -6.85
N PHE A 189 -10.46 -7.00 -5.81
CA PHE A 189 -11.55 -6.22 -5.20
C PHE A 189 -12.00 -5.08 -6.13
N LYS A 190 -13.24 -5.18 -6.63
CA LYS A 190 -13.95 -4.13 -7.36
C LYS A 190 -15.18 -3.74 -6.56
N LEU A 191 -15.48 -2.44 -6.51
CA LEU A 191 -16.77 -1.98 -6.01
C LEU A 191 -17.82 -2.49 -6.99
N THR A 192 -18.71 -3.39 -6.57
CA THR A 192 -19.84 -3.80 -7.40
C THR A 192 -20.71 -2.57 -7.65
N ALA A 193 -20.63 -2.02 -8.86
CA ALA A 193 -21.56 -1.01 -9.33
C ALA A 193 -22.97 -1.63 -9.31
N GLN A 194 -23.86 -1.04 -8.51
CA GLN A 194 -25.30 -1.23 -8.66
C GLN A 194 -25.81 -0.30 -9.76
#